data_AF-A0AAJ0HDW5-F1
#
_entry.id   AF-A0AAJ0HDW5-F1
#
_cell.length_a   1.000
_cell.length_b   1.000
_cell.length_c   1.000
_cell.angle_alpha   90.00
_cell.angle_beta   90.00
_cell.angle_gamma   90.00
#
_symmetry.space_group_name_H-M   'P 1'
#
loop_
_entity.id
_entity.type
_entity.pdbx_description
1 polymer ?
#
loop_
_entity_poly.entity_id
_entity_poly.type
_entity_poly.pdbx_seq_one_letter_code
_entity_poly.pdbx_strand_id
1 'polypeptide(L)'
;MAETPGTPNAGAGAGGFVVPSLPSPAPSSTSTARSTSGLPHPRGHSLRPGSAKEDKVRNYVADRLMHISRRFIKKQTGLPGSGDDIVGYKSMGELSKDLEGLLNIIWLSGTPRLQIPYLLNIAGDFNTWITGLPTSPTATFSALRKLDHCFASLLSGKDIETNEPLPGFENGLRAGMSKTDMVRCKSLVEQTRVLVVDVMGQQPDEEDGVEEVEHAWTPDTADEAESGPEGPDDRPKGFLDDEEEGYHMDVARVYEHTLVALGAALGAGVGVGEIQISAD
;
A
#
# COMPACT_ATOMS: atom_id res chain seq x y z
N MET A 1 41.05 -57.57 -56.56
CA MET A 1 41.75 -58.62 -55.78
C MET A 1 42.56 -57.86 -54.73
N ALA A 2 41.98 -57.64 -53.54
CA ALA A 2 42.11 -58.49 -52.34
C ALA A 2 43.46 -58.17 -51.63
N GLU A 3 43.60 -57.98 -50.32
CA GLU A 3 42.77 -58.11 -49.12
C GLU A 3 43.59 -57.48 -47.96
N THR A 4 42.94 -56.89 -46.96
CA THR A 4 43.45 -56.76 -45.56
C THR A 4 43.53 -58.15 -44.91
N PRO A 5 44.42 -58.43 -43.92
CA PRO A 5 44.29 -57.94 -42.51
C PRO A 5 45.69 -57.74 -41.83
N GLY A 6 45.90 -57.35 -40.58
CA GLY A 6 45.10 -57.02 -39.40
C GLY A 6 46.05 -56.48 -38.31
N THR A 7 45.51 -55.67 -37.40
CA THR A 7 46.12 -55.18 -36.14
C THR A 7 46.25 -56.33 -35.11
N PRO A 8 46.90 -56.23 -33.91
CA PRO A 8 47.15 -55.02 -33.09
C PRO A 8 48.47 -54.98 -32.27
N ASN A 9 48.86 -53.81 -31.73
CA ASN A 9 49.30 -53.76 -30.32
C ASN A 9 49.20 -52.35 -29.74
N ALA A 10 48.85 -52.36 -28.47
CA ALA A 10 48.61 -51.28 -27.52
C ALA A 10 49.80 -50.31 -27.35
N GLY A 11 49.44 -49.05 -27.15
CA GLY A 11 50.33 -48.01 -26.63
C GLY A 11 49.48 -46.89 -26.07
N ALA A 12 49.12 -47.04 -24.81
CA ALA A 12 48.33 -46.08 -24.03
C ALA A 12 48.94 -44.68 -24.10
N GLY A 13 48.11 -43.69 -24.42
CA GLY A 13 48.43 -42.27 -24.33
C GLY A 13 47.13 -41.52 -24.05
N ALA A 14 47.02 -41.02 -22.82
CA ALA A 14 45.81 -40.51 -22.19
C ALA A 14 45.04 -39.46 -23.02
N GLY A 15 43.75 -39.71 -23.22
CA GLY A 15 42.79 -38.74 -23.74
C GLY A 15 42.45 -37.70 -22.69
N GLY A 16 42.98 -36.48 -22.84
CA GLY A 16 42.54 -35.32 -22.10
C GLY A 16 41.18 -34.86 -22.62
N PHE A 17 40.11 -35.21 -21.92
CA PHE A 17 38.80 -34.59 -22.12
C PHE A 17 38.84 -33.17 -21.55
N VAL A 18 39.02 -32.17 -22.41
CA VAL A 18 38.69 -30.79 -22.07
C VAL A 18 37.17 -30.65 -22.01
N VAL A 19 36.63 -30.74 -20.79
CA VAL A 19 35.24 -30.34 -20.51
C VAL A 19 35.10 -28.84 -20.77
N PRO A 20 34.16 -28.37 -21.63
CA PRO A 20 33.85 -26.95 -21.70
C PRO A 20 33.21 -26.56 -20.36
N SER A 21 33.90 -25.74 -19.57
CA SER A 21 33.29 -25.10 -18.41
C SER A 21 32.20 -24.16 -18.92
N LEU A 22 30.92 -24.51 -18.68
CA LEU A 22 29.83 -23.58 -18.89
C LEU A 22 30.09 -22.33 -18.05
N PRO A 23 29.91 -21.11 -18.61
CA PRO A 23 29.95 -19.91 -17.80
C PRO A 23 28.85 -20.03 -16.73
N SER A 24 29.24 -19.91 -15.46
CA SER A 24 28.29 -19.80 -14.34
C SER A 24 27.28 -18.70 -14.65
N PRO A 25 25.98 -18.89 -14.36
CA PRO A 25 25.03 -17.80 -14.45
C PRO A 25 25.54 -16.67 -13.55
N ALA A 26 25.64 -15.47 -14.10
CA ALA A 26 26.01 -14.29 -13.35
C ALA A 26 25.10 -14.19 -12.11
N PRO A 27 25.62 -13.84 -10.92
CA PRO A 27 24.77 -13.59 -9.78
C PRO A 27 23.80 -12.47 -10.16
N SER A 28 22.50 -12.80 -10.25
CA SER A 28 21.46 -11.81 -10.38
C SER A 28 21.47 -10.95 -9.12
N SER A 29 22.13 -9.80 -9.18
CA SER A 29 21.92 -8.73 -8.22
C SER A 29 20.55 -8.10 -8.46
N THR A 30 19.47 -8.87 -8.33
CA THR A 30 18.15 -8.32 -7.97
C THR A 30 18.17 -8.03 -6.49
N SER A 31 18.91 -6.99 -6.10
CA SER A 31 18.51 -6.22 -4.92
C SER A 31 17.23 -5.52 -5.35
N THR A 32 16.08 -6.18 -5.18
CA THR A 32 14.80 -5.48 -5.22
C THR A 32 14.85 -4.52 -4.04
N ALA A 33 15.25 -3.27 -4.29
CA ALA A 33 14.92 -2.18 -3.41
C ALA A 33 13.40 -2.25 -3.24
N ARG A 34 12.95 -2.73 -2.08
CA ARG A 34 11.53 -2.72 -1.77
C ARG A 34 11.18 -1.24 -1.64
N SER A 35 10.22 -0.80 -2.43
CA SER A 35 9.67 0.53 -2.31
C SER A 35 9.26 0.77 -0.86
N THR A 36 9.37 2.01 -0.38
CA THR A 36 8.94 2.37 0.98
C THR A 36 7.43 2.16 1.13
N SER A 37 6.68 2.26 0.04
CA SER A 37 5.27 1.90 -0.06
C SER A 37 4.98 0.38 -0.08
N GLY A 38 5.98 -0.49 -0.19
CA GLY A 38 5.80 -1.95 -0.26
C GLY A 38 5.09 -2.44 -1.53
N LEU A 39 5.02 -1.59 -2.56
CA LEU A 39 4.50 -1.93 -3.88
C LEU A 39 5.52 -2.72 -4.71
N PRO A 40 5.09 -3.68 -5.55
CA PRO A 40 5.99 -4.35 -6.47
C PRO A 40 6.54 -3.35 -7.49
N HIS A 41 7.74 -3.62 -8.01
CA HIS A 41 8.26 -2.84 -9.12
C HIS A 41 7.34 -2.99 -10.36
N PRO A 42 6.92 -1.90 -11.02
CA PRO A 42 6.11 -1.97 -12.23
C PRO A 42 6.76 -2.81 -13.32
N ARG A 43 5.94 -3.38 -14.22
CA ARG A 43 6.47 -4.05 -15.43
C ARG A 43 7.20 -3.04 -16.30
N GLY A 44 8.19 -3.47 -17.08
CA GLY A 44 8.91 -2.56 -18.00
C GLY A 44 8.09 -2.03 -19.19
N HIS A 45 6.87 -2.53 -19.44
CA HIS A 45 5.99 -2.04 -20.50
C HIS A 45 4.52 -2.24 -20.12
N SER A 46 3.66 -1.28 -20.50
CA SER A 46 2.21 -1.39 -20.32
C SER A 46 1.61 -2.62 -20.99
N LEU A 47 0.49 -3.10 -20.48
CA LEU A 47 -0.27 -4.13 -21.16
C LEU A 47 -0.79 -3.58 -22.49
N ARG A 48 -0.69 -4.40 -23.54
CA ARG A 48 -1.19 -4.03 -24.85
C ARG A 48 -2.72 -3.93 -24.79
N PRO A 49 -3.32 -2.82 -25.26
CA PRO A 49 -4.77 -2.66 -25.34
C PRO A 49 -5.45 -3.85 -26.01
N GLY A 50 -6.45 -4.43 -25.34
CA GLY A 50 -7.24 -5.57 -25.82
C GLY A 50 -6.46 -6.90 -25.86
N SER A 51 -5.37 -7.02 -25.09
CA SER A 51 -4.65 -8.28 -24.97
C SER A 51 -5.27 -9.19 -23.92
N ALA A 52 -5.14 -10.51 -24.11
CA ALA A 52 -5.60 -11.49 -23.12
C ALA A 52 -5.01 -11.30 -21.70
N LYS A 53 -3.80 -10.70 -21.60
CA LYS A 53 -3.19 -10.36 -20.31
C LYS A 53 -3.92 -9.19 -19.65
N GLU A 54 -4.28 -8.16 -20.41
CA GLU A 54 -5.10 -7.05 -19.92
C GLU A 54 -6.48 -7.54 -19.47
N ASP A 55 -7.14 -8.37 -20.28
CA ASP A 55 -8.46 -8.93 -19.94
C ASP A 55 -8.41 -9.78 -18.67
N LYS A 56 -7.35 -10.58 -18.50
CA LYS A 56 -7.15 -11.36 -17.28
C LYS A 56 -7.00 -10.47 -16.04
N VAL A 57 -6.25 -9.37 -16.14
CA VAL A 57 -6.11 -8.41 -15.04
C VAL A 57 -7.44 -7.72 -14.76
N ARG A 58 -8.17 -7.29 -15.80
CA ARG A 58 -9.49 -6.67 -15.68
C ARG A 58 -10.49 -7.56 -14.95
N ASN A 59 -10.58 -8.82 -15.36
CA ASN A 59 -11.47 -9.81 -14.75
C ASN A 59 -11.06 -10.09 -13.30
N TYR A 60 -9.77 -10.32 -13.05
CA TYR A 60 -9.28 -10.55 -11.69
C TYR A 60 -9.59 -9.37 -10.75
N VAL A 61 -9.37 -8.14 -11.19
CA VAL A 61 -9.65 -6.94 -10.40
C VAL A 61 -11.15 -6.79 -10.16
N ALA A 62 -11.99 -7.02 -11.17
CA ALA A 62 -13.44 -6.98 -11.03
C ALA A 62 -13.94 -8.03 -10.03
N ASP A 63 -13.50 -9.28 -10.17
CA ASP A 63 -13.87 -10.38 -9.28
C ASP A 63 -13.44 -10.11 -7.84
N ARG A 64 -12.22 -9.56 -7.66
CA ARG A 64 -11.70 -9.23 -6.33
C ARG A 64 -12.43 -8.08 -5.68
N LEU A 65 -12.80 -7.04 -6.42
CA LEU A 65 -13.63 -5.93 -5.92
C LEU A 65 -15.03 -6.41 -5.53
N MET A 66 -15.65 -7.26 -6.35
CA MET A 66 -16.94 -7.88 -6.00
C MET A 66 -16.84 -8.72 -4.73
N HIS A 67 -15.74 -9.46 -4.57
CA HIS A 67 -15.49 -10.24 -3.36
C HIS A 67 -15.35 -9.35 -2.11
N ILE A 68 -14.55 -8.27 -2.19
CA ILE A 68 -14.38 -7.30 -1.10
C ILE A 68 -15.72 -6.65 -0.74
N SER A 69 -16.45 -6.14 -1.74
CA SER A 69 -17.77 -5.52 -1.54
C SER A 69 -18.77 -6.49 -0.88
N ARG A 70 -18.82 -7.75 -1.34
CA ARG A 70 -19.69 -8.76 -0.75
C ARG A 70 -19.34 -9.06 0.71
N ARG A 71 -18.05 -9.22 1.05
CA ARG A 71 -17.60 -9.44 2.43
C ARG A 71 -17.94 -8.25 3.32
N PHE A 72 -17.79 -7.03 2.81
CA PHE A 72 -18.16 -5.81 3.53
C PHE A 72 -19.67 -5.73 3.79
N ILE A 73 -20.50 -5.95 2.77
CA ILE A 73 -21.97 -5.92 2.90
C ILE A 73 -22.45 -7.01 3.88
N LYS A 74 -21.90 -8.23 3.80
CA LYS A 74 -22.25 -9.31 4.74
C LYS A 74 -22.02 -8.92 6.20
N LYS A 75 -20.95 -8.16 6.49
CA LYS A 75 -20.71 -7.60 7.83
C LYS A 75 -21.79 -6.58 8.21
N GLN A 76 -22.16 -5.67 7.30
CA GLN A 76 -23.17 -4.64 7.57
C GLN A 76 -24.57 -5.21 7.78
N THR A 77 -24.96 -6.24 7.01
CA THR A 77 -26.31 -6.80 7.12
C THR A 77 -26.44 -7.80 8.27
N GLY A 78 -25.33 -8.40 8.73
CA GLY A 78 -25.33 -9.32 9.86
C GLY A 78 -26.14 -10.62 9.65
N LEU A 79 -26.60 -10.93 8.43
CA LEU A 79 -27.34 -12.16 8.15
C LEU A 79 -26.39 -13.37 8.18
N PRO A 80 -26.57 -14.32 9.13
CA PRO A 80 -25.97 -15.63 9.00
C PRO A 80 -26.77 -16.41 7.96
N GLY A 81 -26.12 -16.86 6.89
CA GLY A 81 -26.69 -17.89 6.01
C GLY A 81 -27.46 -17.40 4.77
N SER A 82 -26.90 -16.49 3.97
CA SER A 82 -27.02 -16.75 2.53
C SER A 82 -26.14 -17.96 2.25
N GLY A 83 -26.60 -18.97 1.49
CA GLY A 83 -25.92 -20.26 1.24
C GLY A 83 -24.61 -20.14 0.44
N ASP A 84 -23.75 -19.21 0.84
CA ASP A 84 -22.53 -18.74 0.24
C ASP A 84 -21.49 -18.67 1.37
N ASP A 85 -20.44 -19.49 1.28
CA ASP A 85 -19.39 -19.70 2.30
C ASP A 85 -18.55 -18.46 2.64
N ILE A 86 -18.86 -17.31 2.02
CA ILE A 86 -18.12 -16.07 2.19
C ILE A 86 -18.45 -15.43 3.54
N VAL A 87 -17.46 -15.33 4.43
CA VAL A 87 -17.56 -14.68 5.75
C VAL A 87 -17.30 -13.17 5.65
N GLY A 88 -18.11 -12.36 6.34
CA GLY A 88 -17.93 -10.90 6.37
C GLY A 88 -16.63 -10.46 7.06
N TYR A 89 -16.19 -9.23 6.79
CA TYR A 89 -15.00 -8.67 7.44
C TYR A 89 -15.22 -8.42 8.93
N LYS A 90 -14.22 -8.76 9.76
CA LYS A 90 -14.27 -8.48 11.20
C LYS A 90 -13.70 -7.12 11.58
N SER A 91 -12.65 -6.69 10.88
CA SER A 91 -11.93 -5.44 11.11
C SER A 91 -11.42 -4.86 9.79
N MET A 92 -10.99 -3.60 9.84
CA MET A 92 -10.33 -2.96 8.71
C MET A 92 -9.03 -3.68 8.33
N GLY A 93 -8.37 -4.35 9.28
CA GLY A 93 -7.14 -5.11 9.01
C GLY A 93 -7.33 -6.29 8.06
N GLU A 94 -8.46 -6.99 8.11
CA GLU A 94 -8.77 -8.06 7.15
C GLU A 94 -9.04 -7.50 5.74
N LEU A 95 -9.78 -6.39 5.66
CA LEU A 95 -10.08 -5.73 4.40
C LEU A 95 -8.81 -5.15 3.76
N SER A 96 -7.99 -4.46 4.55
CA SER A 96 -6.73 -3.88 4.08
C SER A 96 -5.78 -4.94 3.51
N LYS A 97 -5.70 -6.15 4.10
CA LYS A 97 -4.92 -7.26 3.52
C LYS A 97 -5.42 -7.67 2.13
N ASP A 98 -6.73 -7.80 1.97
CA ASP A 98 -7.33 -8.15 0.68
C ASP A 98 -7.12 -7.03 -0.36
N LEU A 99 -7.21 -5.77 0.08
CA LEU A 99 -7.00 -4.58 -0.72
C LEU A 99 -5.54 -4.41 -1.13
N GLU A 100 -4.58 -4.63 -0.23
CA GLU A 100 -3.15 -4.55 -0.54
C GLU A 100 -2.75 -5.51 -1.67
N GLY A 101 -3.24 -6.75 -1.62
CA GLY A 101 -3.02 -7.72 -2.70
C GLY A 101 -3.57 -7.22 -4.04
N LEU A 102 -4.74 -6.57 -4.01
CA LEU A 102 -5.35 -5.98 -5.19
C LEU A 102 -4.55 -4.78 -5.73
N LEU A 103 -4.13 -3.85 -4.86
CA LEU A 103 -3.31 -2.70 -5.22
C LEU A 103 -1.99 -3.12 -5.85
N ASN A 104 -1.34 -4.15 -5.31
CA ASN A 104 -0.10 -4.69 -5.86
C ASN A 104 -0.29 -5.18 -7.30
N ILE A 105 -1.40 -5.86 -7.61
CA ILE A 105 -1.68 -6.35 -8.97
C ILE A 105 -2.03 -5.22 -9.93
N ILE A 106 -2.84 -4.25 -9.48
CA ILE A 106 -3.18 -3.06 -10.28
C ILE A 106 -1.89 -2.29 -10.61
N TRP A 107 -1.06 -2.03 -9.62
CA TRP A 107 0.22 -1.33 -9.79
C TRP A 107 1.17 -2.10 -10.73
N LEU A 108 1.33 -3.41 -10.52
CA LEU A 108 2.15 -4.26 -11.37
C LEU A 108 1.69 -4.27 -12.83
N SER A 109 0.42 -4.02 -13.13
CA SER A 109 -0.07 -3.96 -14.51
C SER A 109 0.65 -2.91 -15.37
N GLY A 110 1.20 -1.85 -14.76
CA GLY A 110 1.90 -0.77 -15.45
C GLY A 110 1.08 -0.13 -16.57
N THR A 111 -0.25 -0.09 -16.45
CA THR A 111 -1.15 0.35 -17.53
C THR A 111 -2.03 1.48 -17.03
N PRO A 112 -1.65 2.76 -17.23
CA PRO A 112 -2.31 3.91 -16.60
C PRO A 112 -3.82 3.95 -16.86
N ARG A 113 -4.24 3.68 -18.10
CA ARG A 113 -5.65 3.62 -18.51
C ARG A 113 -6.49 2.57 -17.78
N LEU A 114 -5.85 1.52 -17.25
CA LEU A 114 -6.48 0.51 -16.41
C LEU A 114 -6.38 0.91 -14.93
N GLN A 115 -5.20 1.37 -14.51
CA GLN A 115 -4.90 1.70 -13.12
C GLN A 115 -5.77 2.85 -12.59
N ILE A 116 -5.80 3.98 -13.29
CA ILE A 116 -6.49 5.20 -12.85
C ILE A 116 -7.96 4.94 -12.48
N PRO A 117 -8.81 4.36 -13.36
CA PRO A 117 -10.22 4.16 -13.02
C PRO A 117 -10.41 3.20 -11.84
N TYR A 118 -9.61 2.13 -11.73
CA TYR A 118 -9.73 1.20 -10.61
C TYR A 118 -9.28 1.80 -9.28
N LEU A 119 -8.17 2.54 -9.27
CA LEU A 119 -7.67 3.21 -8.07
C LEU A 119 -8.65 4.29 -7.59
N LEU A 120 -9.25 5.06 -8.50
CA LEU A 120 -10.28 6.05 -8.16
C LEU A 120 -11.53 5.39 -7.57
N ASN A 121 -11.96 4.25 -8.12
CA ASN A 121 -13.11 3.51 -7.56
C ASN A 121 -12.77 2.95 -6.17
N ILE A 122 -11.58 2.37 -6.01
CA ILE A 122 -11.09 1.88 -4.71
C ILE A 122 -11.05 3.01 -3.67
N ALA A 123 -10.51 4.18 -4.01
CA ALA A 123 -10.47 5.32 -3.09
C ALA A 123 -11.87 5.79 -2.68
N GLY A 124 -12.83 5.77 -3.62
CA GLY A 124 -14.23 6.06 -3.32
C GLY A 124 -14.87 5.02 -2.40
N ASP A 125 -14.68 3.73 -2.69
CA ASP A 125 -15.22 2.67 -1.86
C ASP A 125 -14.57 2.64 -0.47
N PHE A 126 -13.27 2.97 -0.38
CA PHE A 126 -12.52 3.06 0.87
C PHE A 126 -13.13 4.07 1.85
N ASN A 127 -13.61 5.23 1.36
CA ASN A 127 -14.34 6.20 2.19
C ASN A 127 -15.60 5.61 2.82
N THR A 128 -16.22 4.62 2.18
CA THR A 128 -17.34 3.87 2.77
C THR A 128 -16.86 2.78 3.71
N TRP A 129 -15.77 2.09 3.38
CA TRP A 129 -15.27 0.97 4.17
C TRP A 129 -14.71 1.38 5.53
N ILE A 130 -13.96 2.48 5.58
CA ILE A 130 -13.25 2.92 6.80
C ILE A 130 -14.21 3.31 7.93
N THR A 131 -15.43 3.74 7.60
CA THR A 131 -16.45 4.10 8.60
C THR A 131 -17.32 2.92 9.03
N GLY A 132 -17.28 1.81 8.29
CA GLY A 132 -18.14 0.64 8.51
C GLY A 132 -17.49 -0.52 9.26
N LEU A 133 -16.20 -0.41 9.62
CA LEU A 133 -15.42 -1.48 10.26
C LEU A 133 -14.63 -0.95 11.45
N PRO A 134 -14.39 -1.79 12.49
CA PRO A 134 -13.43 -1.47 13.53
C PRO A 134 -12.06 -1.12 12.93
N THR A 135 -11.44 -0.07 13.46
CA THR A 135 -10.15 0.46 12.98
C THR A 135 -9.02 -0.55 13.14
N SER A 136 -8.03 -0.42 12.26
CA SER A 136 -6.77 -1.14 12.37
C SER A 136 -5.68 -0.21 11.83
N PRO A 137 -5.18 0.74 12.65
CA PRO A 137 -4.38 1.87 12.17
C PRO A 137 -3.23 1.46 11.25
N THR A 138 -2.39 0.53 11.72
CA THR A 138 -1.23 0.02 10.94
C THR A 138 -1.63 -0.51 9.56
N ALA A 139 -2.67 -1.35 9.48
CA ALA A 139 -3.10 -1.95 8.21
C ALA A 139 -3.79 -0.92 7.29
N THR A 140 -4.56 0.00 7.88
CA THR A 140 -5.21 1.09 7.16
C THR A 140 -4.18 2.04 6.54
N PHE A 141 -3.18 2.48 7.30
CA PHE A 141 -2.12 3.36 6.81
C PHE A 141 -1.25 2.68 5.77
N SER A 142 -0.97 1.37 5.90
CA SER A 142 -0.27 0.61 4.86
C SER A 142 -1.00 0.68 3.50
N ALA A 143 -2.32 0.46 3.48
CA ALA A 143 -3.11 0.57 2.26
C ALA A 143 -3.15 2.01 1.71
N LEU A 144 -3.29 3.01 2.59
CA LEU A 144 -3.30 4.43 2.20
C LEU A 144 -1.96 4.89 1.61
N ARG A 145 -0.83 4.48 2.18
CA ARG A 145 0.51 4.77 1.62
C ARG A 145 0.67 4.22 0.20
N LYS A 146 0.13 3.03 -0.08
CA LYS A 146 0.13 2.45 -1.43
C LYS A 146 -0.72 3.25 -2.40
N LEU A 147 -1.92 3.67 -1.99
CA LEU A 147 -2.79 4.52 -2.80
C LEU A 147 -2.15 5.87 -3.08
N ASP A 148 -1.53 6.49 -2.07
CA ASP A 148 -0.80 7.75 -2.20
C ASP A 148 0.35 7.63 -3.20
N HIS A 149 1.19 6.60 -3.06
CA HIS A 149 2.27 6.31 -4.01
C HIS A 149 1.75 6.14 -5.43
N CYS A 150 0.68 5.35 -5.62
CA CYS A 150 0.11 5.09 -6.94
C CYS A 150 -0.39 6.39 -7.59
N PHE A 151 -1.19 7.18 -6.89
CA PHE A 151 -1.76 8.40 -7.45
C PHE A 151 -0.69 9.46 -7.73
N ALA A 152 0.23 9.72 -6.79
CA ALA A 152 1.31 10.69 -6.99
C ALA A 152 2.23 10.30 -8.15
N SER A 153 2.55 9.01 -8.29
CA SER A 153 3.37 8.51 -9.40
C SER A 153 2.64 8.61 -10.74
N LEU A 154 1.34 8.30 -10.78
CA LEU A 154 0.51 8.43 -11.99
C LEU A 154 0.30 9.89 -12.42
N LEU A 155 0.25 10.83 -11.48
CA LEU A 155 0.13 12.26 -11.76
C LEU A 155 1.42 12.82 -12.38
N SER A 156 2.58 12.33 -11.95
CA SER A 156 3.89 12.78 -12.43
C SER A 156 4.45 11.96 -13.61
N GLY A 157 3.84 10.81 -13.93
CA GLY A 157 4.28 9.90 -14.99
C GLY A 157 5.59 9.16 -14.70
N LYS A 158 6.06 9.22 -13.46
CA LYS A 158 7.27 8.56 -12.96
C LYS A 158 7.02 8.03 -11.56
N ASP A 159 7.72 6.98 -11.16
CA ASP A 159 7.68 6.50 -9.79
C ASP A 159 8.28 7.57 -8.86
N ILE A 160 7.55 7.97 -7.81
CA ILE A 160 7.99 9.07 -6.94
C ILE A 160 9.20 8.73 -6.07
N GLU A 161 9.46 7.44 -5.83
CA GLU A 161 10.61 6.99 -5.04
C GLU A 161 11.83 6.79 -5.94
N THR A 162 11.69 6.04 -7.03
CA THR A 162 12.83 5.69 -7.89
C THR A 162 13.12 6.74 -8.96
N ASN A 163 12.18 7.66 -9.22
CA ASN A 163 12.19 8.61 -10.34
C ASN A 163 12.23 7.97 -11.73
N GLU A 164 11.99 6.66 -11.83
CA GLU A 164 11.93 5.97 -13.11
C GLU A 164 10.64 6.29 -13.87
N PRO A 165 10.68 6.47 -15.20
CA PRO A 165 9.47 6.72 -15.97
C PRO A 165 8.52 5.53 -15.89
N LEU A 166 7.23 5.82 -15.64
CA LEU A 166 6.24 4.76 -15.58
C LEU A 166 5.91 4.25 -17.00
N PRO A 167 5.58 2.95 -17.13
CA PRO A 167 5.14 2.41 -18.41
C PRO A 167 3.82 3.04 -18.84
N GLY A 168 3.69 3.30 -20.14
CA GLY A 168 2.51 3.94 -20.71
C GLY A 168 2.61 5.47 -20.75
N PHE A 169 3.67 6.07 -20.20
CA PHE A 169 3.94 7.51 -20.24
C PHE A 169 5.02 7.88 -21.28
N GLU A 170 5.30 6.99 -22.25
CA GLU A 170 6.32 7.24 -23.28
C GLU A 170 6.00 8.48 -24.12
N ASN A 171 4.71 8.82 -24.25
CA ASN A 171 4.20 10.01 -24.93
C ASN A 171 3.86 11.17 -23.98
N GLY A 172 4.45 11.18 -22.78
CA GLY A 172 4.21 12.16 -21.73
C GLY A 172 2.91 11.90 -20.94
N LEU A 173 2.44 12.93 -20.22
CA LEU A 173 1.32 12.84 -19.26
C LEU A 173 -0.06 12.60 -19.89
N ARG A 174 -0.17 12.51 -21.22
CA ARG A 174 -1.45 12.29 -21.91
C ARG A 174 -2.12 10.96 -21.57
N ALA A 175 -1.34 9.96 -21.20
CA ALA A 175 -1.85 8.67 -20.75
C ALA A 175 -2.22 8.65 -19.26
N GLY A 176 -1.82 9.69 -18.52
CA GLY A 176 -2.10 9.87 -17.10
C GLY A 176 -3.52 10.36 -16.83
N MET A 177 -3.71 10.95 -15.64
CA MET A 177 -5.02 11.44 -15.22
C MET A 177 -5.50 12.62 -16.07
N SER A 178 -6.74 12.55 -16.53
CA SER A 178 -7.41 13.70 -17.14
C SER A 178 -7.72 14.78 -16.09
N LYS A 179 -8.06 16.00 -16.52
CA LYS A 179 -8.50 17.06 -15.60
C LYS A 179 -9.68 16.63 -14.72
N THR A 180 -10.60 15.85 -15.28
CA THR A 180 -11.73 15.28 -14.53
C THR A 180 -11.29 14.25 -13.51
N ASP A 181 -10.35 13.37 -13.87
CA ASP A 181 -9.78 12.37 -12.95
C ASP A 181 -9.04 13.06 -11.80
N MET A 182 -8.29 14.13 -12.08
CA MET A 182 -7.56 14.90 -11.05
C MET A 182 -8.51 15.57 -10.06
N VAL A 183 -9.58 16.20 -10.53
CA VAL A 183 -10.58 16.82 -9.66
C VAL A 183 -11.30 15.76 -8.81
N ARG A 184 -11.64 14.60 -9.41
CA ARG A 184 -12.22 13.48 -8.68
C ARG A 184 -11.25 12.91 -7.64
N CYS A 185 -10.00 12.69 -8.01
CA CYS A 185 -8.94 12.22 -7.13
C CYS A 185 -8.81 13.16 -5.93
N LYS A 186 -8.68 14.47 -6.18
CA LYS A 186 -8.62 15.51 -5.14
C LYS A 186 -9.77 15.40 -4.15
N SER A 187 -11.01 15.38 -4.66
CA SER A 187 -12.19 15.30 -3.81
C SER A 187 -12.21 14.03 -2.96
N LEU A 188 -11.82 12.89 -3.53
CA LEU A 188 -11.80 11.61 -2.82
C LEU A 188 -10.75 11.60 -1.71
N VAL A 189 -9.52 12.04 -1.99
CA VAL A 189 -8.42 12.00 -1.02
C VAL A 189 -8.61 13.02 0.11
N GLU A 190 -9.17 14.20 -0.19
CA GLU A 190 -9.55 15.18 0.84
C GLU A 190 -10.63 14.62 1.78
N GLN A 191 -11.64 13.95 1.21
CA GLN A 191 -12.65 13.27 2.01
C GLN A 191 -12.05 12.14 2.85
N THR A 192 -11.13 11.34 2.29
CA THR A 192 -10.46 10.28 3.07
C THR A 192 -9.72 10.84 4.27
N ARG A 193 -9.02 11.99 4.13
CA ARG A 193 -8.30 12.61 5.25
C ARG A 193 -9.23 12.98 6.40
N VAL A 194 -10.38 13.58 6.09
CA VAL A 194 -11.39 13.92 7.12
C VAL A 194 -11.86 12.66 7.83
N LEU A 195 -12.24 11.62 7.07
CA LEU A 195 -12.71 10.37 7.63
C LEU A 195 -11.65 9.65 8.49
N VAL A 196 -10.39 9.69 8.08
CA VAL A 196 -9.29 9.09 8.87
C VAL A 196 -9.12 9.86 10.19
N VAL A 197 -9.16 11.19 10.17
CA VAL A 197 -9.09 12.00 11.41
C VAL A 197 -10.25 11.65 12.34
N ASP A 198 -11.48 11.60 11.81
CA ASP A 198 -12.67 11.31 12.60
C ASP A 198 -12.61 9.91 13.21
N VAL A 199 -12.28 8.91 12.39
CA VAL A 199 -12.31 7.49 12.78
C VAL A 199 -11.14 7.12 13.69
N MET A 200 -9.95 7.69 13.48
CA MET A 200 -8.79 7.43 14.33
C MET A 200 -8.80 8.29 15.61
N GLY A 201 -9.47 9.45 15.60
CA GLY A 201 -9.64 10.29 16.80
C GLY A 201 -10.79 9.85 17.72
N GLN A 202 -11.64 8.91 17.28
CA GLN A 202 -12.75 8.36 18.07
C GLN A 202 -12.40 7.08 18.84
N GLN A 203 -11.18 6.56 18.69
CA GLN A 203 -10.78 5.35 19.41
C GLN A 203 -10.63 5.72 20.90
N PRO A 204 -11.49 5.19 21.80
CA PRO A 204 -11.27 5.39 23.22
C PRO A 204 -9.98 4.66 23.59
N ASP A 205 -9.15 5.31 24.40
CA ASP A 205 -8.03 4.69 25.09
C ASP A 205 -8.55 3.36 25.68
N GLU A 206 -8.03 2.22 25.21
CA GLU A 206 -8.33 0.93 25.84
C GLU A 206 -7.57 0.85 27.18
N GLU A 207 -7.83 1.79 28.08
CA GLU A 207 -7.30 1.83 29.43
C GLU A 207 -8.32 2.47 30.39
N ASP A 208 -9.43 1.76 30.61
CA ASP A 208 -10.20 1.91 31.86
C ASP A 208 -10.83 0.55 32.22
N GLY A 209 -9.94 -0.43 32.32
CA GLY A 209 -10.15 -1.64 33.10
C GLY A 209 -9.61 -1.46 34.53
N VAL A 210 -9.84 -0.30 35.15
CA VAL A 210 -9.72 -0.21 36.62
C VAL A 210 -11.01 -0.77 37.19
N GLU A 211 -10.98 -2.03 37.63
CA GLU A 211 -11.94 -2.46 38.62
C GLU A 211 -11.88 -1.44 39.77
N GLU A 212 -12.96 -0.70 39.99
CA GLU A 212 -13.18 0.06 41.22
C GLU A 212 -13.11 -0.95 42.37
N VAL A 213 -11.91 -1.14 42.93
CA VAL A 213 -11.78 -1.79 44.22
C VAL A 213 -12.36 -0.79 45.21
N GLU A 214 -13.61 -1.04 45.60
CA GLU A 214 -14.34 -0.29 46.62
C GLU A 214 -13.40 -0.01 47.80
N HIS A 215 -13.01 1.27 47.97
CA HIS A 215 -12.27 1.73 49.14
C HIS A 215 -13.22 1.65 50.34
N ALA A 216 -13.28 0.46 50.94
CA ALA A 216 -13.96 0.23 52.21
C ALA A 216 -13.28 1.07 53.29
N TRP A 217 -13.98 2.11 53.72
CA TRP A 217 -13.64 2.94 54.86
C TRP A 217 -13.62 2.09 56.13
N THR A 218 -12.44 1.86 56.71
CA THR A 218 -12.29 1.36 58.08
C THR A 218 -11.66 2.46 58.94
N PRO A 219 -12.37 2.99 59.95
CA PRO A 219 -11.78 3.94 60.88
C PRO A 219 -11.04 3.22 62.02
N ASP A 220 -9.91 3.81 62.37
CA ASP A 220 -9.17 3.74 63.64
C ASP A 220 -8.44 2.44 64.03
N THR A 221 -7.11 2.53 64.06
CA THR A 221 -6.37 2.43 65.34
C THR A 221 -4.97 3.02 65.17
N ALA A 222 -4.62 3.92 66.08
CA ALA A 222 -3.35 4.60 66.20
C ALA A 222 -2.17 3.65 66.48
N ASP A 223 -1.04 3.89 65.83
CA ASP A 223 0.25 3.91 66.53
C ASP A 223 1.29 4.74 65.76
N GLU A 224 2.06 5.49 66.52
CA GLU A 224 3.13 6.41 66.11
C GLU A 224 4.38 5.64 65.65
N ALA A 225 5.08 6.11 64.60
CA ALA A 225 6.53 6.33 64.61
C ALA A 225 7.14 6.59 63.21
N GLU A 226 7.80 7.75 63.15
CA GLU A 226 9.04 8.07 62.44
C GLU A 226 9.11 8.18 60.90
N SER A 227 9.50 9.40 60.54
CA SER A 227 9.81 9.96 59.23
C SER A 227 10.96 9.27 58.50
N GLY A 228 10.78 9.01 57.20
CA GLY A 228 11.84 8.70 56.24
C GLY A 228 11.70 9.61 55.00
N PRO A 229 12.79 10.15 54.44
CA PRO A 229 12.72 11.19 53.42
C PRO A 229 12.33 10.64 52.05
N GLU A 230 11.57 11.45 51.33
CA GLU A 230 11.11 11.28 49.95
C GLU A 230 12.26 10.89 49.01
N GLY A 231 12.22 9.67 48.48
CA GLY A 231 12.97 9.29 47.29
C GLY A 231 12.20 9.74 46.04
N PRO A 232 12.88 10.19 44.97
CA PRO A 232 12.20 10.57 43.75
C PRO A 232 11.51 9.33 43.17
N ASP A 233 10.20 9.49 42.96
CA ASP A 233 9.30 8.55 42.31
C ASP A 233 9.75 8.34 40.86
N ASP A 234 10.75 7.48 40.66
CA ASP A 234 11.18 6.97 39.36
C ASP A 234 10.16 5.92 38.90
N ARG A 235 8.94 6.41 38.62
CA ARG A 235 7.95 5.64 37.87
C ARG A 235 8.53 5.44 36.47
N PRO A 236 8.73 4.19 36.02
CA PRO A 236 9.06 3.98 34.63
C PRO A 236 7.83 4.44 33.83
N LYS A 237 8.00 5.53 33.06
CA LYS A 237 7.12 5.86 31.93
C LYS A 237 7.18 4.67 30.97
N GLY A 238 6.35 3.67 31.24
CA GLY A 238 6.31 2.42 30.50
C GLY A 238 5.62 2.67 29.17
N PHE A 239 6.40 2.67 28.09
CA PHE A 239 6.13 2.00 26.82
C PHE A 239 4.79 2.25 26.08
N LEU A 240 3.97 3.24 26.46
CA LEU A 240 2.71 3.55 25.76
C LEU A 240 2.78 4.82 24.89
N ASP A 241 3.85 5.61 24.97
CA ASP A 241 3.97 6.90 24.21
C ASP A 241 4.40 6.70 22.74
N ASP A 242 5.21 5.68 22.42
CA ASP A 242 5.87 5.59 21.09
C ASP A 242 4.95 5.06 19.96
N GLU A 243 4.00 4.16 20.26
CA GLU A 243 3.12 3.58 19.24
C GLU A 243 1.93 4.48 18.92
N GLU A 244 1.37 5.16 19.92
CA GLU A 244 0.25 6.10 19.78
C GLU A 244 0.69 7.40 19.08
N GLU A 245 1.84 7.97 19.47
CA GLU A 245 2.42 9.14 18.79
C GLU A 245 2.80 8.84 17.33
N GLY A 246 3.16 7.59 17.03
CA GLY A 246 3.39 7.11 15.66
C GLY A 246 2.16 7.21 14.76
N TYR A 247 0.97 6.86 15.26
CA TYR A 247 -0.27 6.93 14.49
C TYR A 247 -0.74 8.37 14.26
N HIS A 248 -0.57 9.26 15.24
CA HIS A 248 -0.91 10.69 15.07
C HIS A 248 -0.12 11.33 13.93
N MET A 249 1.17 11.02 13.80
CA MET A 249 1.99 11.50 12.68
C MET A 249 1.56 10.89 11.35
N ASP A 250 1.09 9.65 11.34
CA ASP A 250 0.58 8.98 10.13
C ASP A 250 -0.74 9.58 9.63
N VAL A 251 -1.64 10.02 10.52
CA VAL A 251 -2.88 10.72 10.14
C VAL A 251 -2.57 11.97 9.32
N ALA A 252 -1.56 12.75 9.71
CA ALA A 252 -1.19 13.97 9.01
C ALA A 252 -0.66 13.72 7.58
N ARG A 253 0.01 12.58 7.37
CA ARG A 253 0.66 12.19 6.11
C ARG A 253 -0.26 11.52 5.10
N VAL A 254 -1.52 11.25 5.45
CA VAL A 254 -2.47 10.62 4.53
C VAL A 254 -2.62 11.44 3.23
N TYR A 255 -2.28 10.81 2.11
CA TYR A 255 -2.30 11.40 0.76
C TYR A 255 -1.42 12.64 0.56
N GLU A 256 -0.36 12.82 1.35
CA GLU A 256 0.52 13.97 1.25
C GLU A 256 1.12 14.12 -0.16
N HIS A 257 1.71 13.06 -0.72
CA HIS A 257 2.35 13.14 -2.03
C HIS A 257 1.34 13.41 -3.15
N THR A 258 0.16 12.79 -3.07
CA THR A 258 -0.92 12.97 -4.03
C THR A 258 -1.44 14.40 -4.03
N LEU A 259 -1.66 14.99 -2.84
CA LEU A 259 -2.14 16.37 -2.73
C LEU A 259 -1.13 17.37 -3.28
N VAL A 260 0.16 17.18 -3.01
CA VAL A 260 1.23 18.02 -3.58
C VAL A 260 1.26 17.90 -5.11
N ALA A 261 1.21 16.68 -5.64
CA ALA A 261 1.20 16.43 -7.08
C ALA A 261 -0.04 17.01 -7.78
N LEU A 262 -1.22 16.89 -7.16
CA LEU A 262 -2.47 17.49 -7.65
C LEU A 262 -2.41 19.02 -7.63
N GLY A 263 -1.84 19.61 -6.58
CA GLY A 263 -1.64 21.06 -6.48
C GLY A 263 -0.79 21.59 -7.63
N ALA A 264 0.31 20.92 -7.95
CA ALA A 264 1.16 21.27 -9.08
C ALA A 264 0.42 21.09 -10.42
N ALA A 265 -0.24 19.95 -10.63
CA ALA A 265 -0.90 19.61 -11.90
C ALA A 265 -2.13 20.49 -12.19
N LEU A 266 -2.96 20.76 -11.18
CA LEU A 266 -4.15 21.62 -11.31
C LEU A 266 -3.79 23.10 -11.28
N GLY A 267 -2.80 23.50 -10.47
CA GLY A 267 -2.31 24.87 -10.39
C GLY A 267 -1.65 25.35 -11.68
N ALA A 268 -0.88 24.48 -12.35
CA ALA A 268 -0.34 24.77 -13.68
C ALA A 268 -1.42 24.99 -14.76
N GLY A 269 -2.61 24.41 -14.57
CA GLY A 269 -3.77 24.61 -15.45
C GLY A 269 -4.58 25.88 -15.17
N VAL A 270 -4.27 26.61 -14.09
CA VAL A 270 -4.87 27.91 -13.72
C VAL A 270 -3.80 29.01 -13.85
N GLY A 271 -2.89 28.85 -14.81
CA GLY A 271 -1.95 29.89 -15.21
C GLY A 271 -2.68 31.11 -15.74
N VAL A 272 -2.72 32.13 -14.90
CA VAL A 272 -2.91 33.56 -15.19
C VAL A 272 -2.53 33.87 -16.64
N GLY A 273 -3.51 34.26 -17.45
CA GLY A 273 -3.22 34.86 -18.74
C GLY A 273 -2.36 36.11 -18.51
N GLU A 274 -1.17 36.14 -19.12
CA GLU A 274 -0.39 37.35 -19.28
C GLU A 274 -1.29 38.42 -19.91
N ILE A 275 -1.78 39.34 -19.09
CA ILE A 275 -2.26 40.62 -19.56
C ILE A 275 -1.00 41.38 -19.93
N GLN A 276 -0.59 41.27 -21.20
CA GLN A 276 0.32 42.22 -21.81
C GLN A 276 -0.37 43.59 -21.77
N ILE A 277 -0.04 44.38 -20.75
CA ILE A 277 -0.28 45.82 -20.77
C ILE A 277 0.81 46.40 -21.66
N SER A 278 0.52 46.48 -22.96
CA SER A 278 1.25 47.37 -23.86
C SER A 278 0.93 48.80 -23.44
N ALA A 279 1.94 49.50 -22.91
CA ALA A 279 1.91 50.95 -22.78
C ALA A 279 2.47 51.55 -24.08
N ASP A 280 1.58 52.22 -24.82
CA ASP A 280 1.95 53.31 -25.76
C ASP A 280 2.38 54.56 -24.96
#